data_AF-A0A3D1ZVD4-F1
#
_entry.id   AF-A0A3D1ZVD4-F1
#
_cell.length_a   1.000
_cell.length_b   1.000
_cell.length_c   1.000
_cell.angle_alpha   90.00
_cell.angle_beta   90.00
_cell.angle_gamma   90.00
#
_symmetry.space_group_name_H-M   'P 1'
#
loop_
_entity.id
_entity.type
_entity.pdbx_description
1 polymer ?
#
loop_
_entity_poly.entity_id
_entity_poly.type
_entity_poly.pdbx_seq_one_letter_code
_entity_poly.pdbx_strand_id
1 'polypeptide(L)' 'MKKVAIVGGTGYTGVELLRLLARHSEVEVCAITSRSEAGRQVSDIYPSLRGEFDLAFSEPTDEILGQADLVFFATPNGVA' A
#
# COMPACT_ATOMS: atom_id res chain seq x y z
N MET A 1 -11.69 5.49 11.92
CA MET A 1 -10.48 5.08 11.19
C MET A 1 -10.91 4.65 9.80
N LYS A 2 -10.31 5.20 8.74
CA LYS A 2 -10.64 4.88 7.35
C LYS A 2 -9.66 3.87 6.79
N LYS A 3 -10.17 2.82 6.14
CA LYS A 3 -9.35 1.79 5.50
C LYS A 3 -8.91 2.26 4.13
N VAL A 4 -7.62 2.19 3.89
CA VAL A 4 -7.01 2.66 2.65
C VAL A 4 -6.24 1.53 1.98
N ALA A 5 -6.47 1.36 0.68
CA ALA A 5 -5.62 0.53 -0.17
C ALA A 5 -4.72 1.39 -1.05
N ILE A 6 -3.52 0.87 -1.36
CA ILE A 6 -2.56 1.53 -2.27
C ILE A 6 -2.27 0.59 -3.44
N VAL A 7 -2.53 1.07 -4.66
CA VAL A 7 -2.14 0.40 -5.90
C VAL A 7 -0.82 0.96 -6.41
N GLY A 8 0.15 0.08 -6.71
CA GLY A 8 1.48 0.51 -7.16
C GLY A 8 2.42 0.89 -6.01
N GLY A 9 2.36 0.13 -4.91
CA GLY A 9 3.06 0.45 -3.67
C GLY A 9 4.58 0.50 -3.73
N THR A 10 5.19 -0.06 -4.78
CA THR A 10 6.66 -0.15 -4.93
C THR A 10 7.30 1.08 -5.58
N GLY A 11 6.49 1.98 -6.14
CA GLY A 11 6.98 3.25 -6.67
C GLY A 11 7.37 4.21 -5.54
N TYR A 12 8.17 5.24 -5.86
CA TYR A 12 8.56 6.26 -4.89
C TYR A 12 7.36 6.95 -4.23
N THR A 13 6.30 7.19 -5.01
CA THR A 13 5.05 7.75 -4.48
C THR A 13 4.36 6.79 -3.51
N GLY A 14 4.39 5.48 -3.78
CA GLY A 14 3.79 4.46 -2.92
C GLY A 14 4.48 4.38 -1.55
N VAL A 15 5.82 4.32 -1.53
CA VAL A 15 6.58 4.28 -0.27
C VAL A 15 6.48 5.60 0.50
N GLU A 16 6.47 6.75 -0.18
CA GLU A 16 6.30 8.03 0.49
C GLU A 16 4.89 8.18 1.08
N LEU A 17 3.87 7.70 0.36
CA LEU A 17 2.51 7.64 0.90
C LEU A 17 2.44 6.75 2.15
N LEU A 18 3.07 5.57 2.14
CA LEU A 18 3.19 4.74 3.34
C LEU A 18 3.86 5.50 4.50
N ARG A 19 4.96 6.21 4.23
CA ARG A 19 5.67 7.00 5.24
C ARG A 19 4.80 8.08 5.87
N LEU A 20 3.94 8.72 5.09
CA LEU A 20 2.98 9.71 5.58
C LEU A 20 1.84 9.05 6.37
N LEU A 21 1.27 7.96 5.85
CA LEU A 21 0.15 7.25 6.46
C LEU A 21 0.52 6.54 7.76
N ALA A 22 1.77 6.09 7.92
CA ALA A 22 2.29 5.53 9.17
C ALA A 22 2.10 6.49 10.36
N ARG A 23 2.04 7.80 10.10
CA ARG A 23 1.88 8.85 11.12
C ARG A 23 0.46 9.41 11.18
N HIS A 24 -0.50 8.82 10.48
CA HIS A 24 -1.86 9.35 10.35
C HIS A 24 -2.84 8.59 11.25
N SER A 25 -3.22 9.17 12.39
CA SER A 25 -4.04 8.50 13.42
C SER A 25 -5.45 8.07 12.98
N GLU A 26 -6.01 8.69 11.94
CA GLU A 26 -7.36 8.38 11.47
C GLU A 26 -7.41 7.42 10.26
N VAL A 27 -6.26 6.93 9.79
CA VAL A 27 -6.15 6.05 8.61
C VAL A 27 -5.46 4.74 8.99
N GLU A 28 -5.98 3.65 8.44
CA GLU A 28 -5.37 2.32 8.49
C GLU A 28 -5.08 1.88 7.06
N VAL A 29 -3.83 1.52 6.76
CA VAL A 29 -3.50 0.92 5.47
C VAL A 29 -3.89 -0.55 5.55
N CYS A 30 -4.91 -0.95 4.80
CA CYS A 30 -5.43 -2.32 4.81
C CYS A 30 -4.86 -3.19 3.68
N ALA A 31 -4.36 -2.57 2.61
CA ALA A 31 -3.76 -3.29 1.49
C ALA A 31 -2.73 -2.43 0.76
N ILE A 32 -1.69 -3.08 0.26
CA ILE A 32 -0.73 -2.49 -0.68
C ILE A 32 -0.45 -3.49 -1.78
N THR A 33 -0.50 -3.04 -3.03
CA THR A 33 -0.44 -3.96 -4.17
C THR A 33 0.79 -3.73 -5.04
N SER A 34 1.34 -4.84 -5.51
CA SER A 34 2.40 -4.91 -6.50
C SER A 34 2.36 -6.30 -7.15
N ARG A 35 2.29 -6.36 -8.48
CA ARG A 35 2.30 -7.63 -9.21
C ARG A 35 3.65 -8.33 -9.14
N SER A 36 4.76 -7.58 -9.14
CA SER A 36 6.11 -8.18 -9.12
C SER A 36 6.54 -8.62 -7.73
N GLU A 37 5.96 -8.05 -6.68
CA GLU A 37 6.38 -8.27 -5.28
C GLU A 37 5.33 -8.99 -4.44
N ALA A 38 4.27 -9.52 -5.05
CA ALA A 38 3.20 -10.19 -4.33
C ALA A 38 3.74 -11.29 -3.39
N GLY A 39 3.29 -11.26 -2.13
CA GLY A 39 3.74 -12.14 -1.06
C GLY A 39 4.97 -11.66 -0.28
N ARG A 40 5.70 -10.65 -0.75
CA ARG A 40 6.83 -10.07 0.01
C ARG A 40 6.35 -9.06 1.04
N GLN A 41 6.97 -9.04 2.22
CA GLN A 41 6.64 -8.05 3.24
C GLN A 41 7.10 -6.65 2.81
N VAL A 42 6.32 -5.62 3.16
CA VAL A 42 6.69 -4.21 2.95
C VAL A 42 8.05 -3.90 3.58
N SER A 43 8.30 -4.43 4.78
CA SER A 43 9.52 -4.23 5.56
C SER A 43 10.77 -4.92 4.99
N ASP A 44 10.61 -5.88 4.08
CA ASP A 44 11.71 -6.53 3.36
C ASP A 44 12.21 -5.64 2.21
N ILE A 45 11.31 -4.89 1.58
CA ILE A 45 11.63 -3.96 0.48
C ILE A 45 12.01 -2.58 1.03
N TYR A 46 11.32 -2.14 2.09
CA TYR A 46 11.52 -0.86 2.74
C TYR A 46 11.85 -1.04 4.24
N PRO A 47 13.11 -1.35 4.58
CA PRO A 47 13.53 -1.53 5.98
C PRO A 47 13.23 -0.35 6.90
N SER A 48 13.12 0.87 6.35
CA SER A 48 12.76 2.08 7.09
C SER A 48 11.33 2.09 7.63
N LEU A 49 10.47 1.18 7.15
CA LEU A 49 9.06 1.03 7.58
C LEU A 49 8.85 -0.19 8.48
N ARG A 50 9.93 -0.82 8.99
CA ARG A 50 9.83 -1.92 9.94
C ARG A 50 9.09 -1.48 11.20
N GLY A 51 8.09 -2.27 11.59
CA GLY A 51 7.27 -2.00 12.78
C GLY A 51 6.13 -1.00 12.54
N GLU A 52 6.08 -0.34 11.38
CA GLU A 52 4.98 0.57 11.02
C GLU A 52 3.82 -0.18 10.37
N PHE A 53 4.12 -1.18 9.54
CA PHE A 53 3.13 -1.99 8.82
C PHE A 53 3.46 -3.47 8.93
N ASP A 54 2.46 -4.28 9.27
CA ASP A 54 2.48 -5.73 9.11
C ASP A 54 1.66 -6.11 7.87
N LEU A 55 2.21 -5.76 6.69
CA LEU A 55 1.56 -5.94 5.40
C LEU A 55 2.53 -6.54 4.40
N ALA A 56 2.04 -7.50 3.63
CA ALA A 56 2.68 -8.00 2.42
C ALA A 56 2.07 -7.33 1.19
N PHE A 57 2.86 -7.18 0.14
CA PHE A 57 2.32 -6.80 -1.16
C PHE A 57 1.38 -7.89 -1.68
N SER A 58 0.29 -7.49 -2.32
CA SER A 58 -0.67 -8.38 -2.95
C SER A 58 -0.91 -8.02 -4.41
N GLU A 59 -1.63 -8.87 -5.14
CA GLU A 59 -2.16 -8.49 -6.44
C GLU A 59 -3.34 -7.50 -6.30
N PRO A 60 -3.53 -6.58 -7.26
CA PRO A 60 -4.63 -5.61 -7.22
C PRO A 60 -5.96 -6.24 -7.69
N THR A 61 -6.56 -7.09 -6.86
CA THR A 61 -7.87 -7.69 -7.16
C THR A 61 -9.01 -6.85 -6.61
N ASP A 62 -10.19 -6.92 -7.24
CA ASP A 62 -11.39 -6.23 -6.76
C ASP A 62 -11.80 -6.66 -5.35
N GLU A 63 -11.55 -7.93 -5.00
CA GLU A 63 -11.81 -8.46 -3.65
C GLU A 63 -10.93 -7.78 -2.58
N ILE A 64 -9.66 -7.52 -2.89
CA ILE A 64 -8.74 -6.84 -1.97
C ILE A 64 -9.06 -5.35 -1.90
N LEU A 65 -9.26 -4.70 -3.05
CA LEU A 65 -9.52 -3.27 -3.11
C LEU A 65 -10.91 -2.90 -2.56
N GLY A 66 -11.88 -3.79 -2.71
CA GLY A 66 -13.25 -3.60 -2.21
C GLY A 66 -13.38 -3.60 -0.68
N GLN A 67 -12.32 -3.96 0.05
CA GLN A 67 -12.27 -3.89 1.52
C GLN A 67 -11.90 -2.49 2.04
N ALA A 68 -11.43 -1.60 1.16
CA ALA A 68 -11.01 -0.26 1.52
C ALA A 68 -12.16 0.76 1.36
N ASP A 69 -12.18 1.78 2.23
CA ASP A 69 -13.02 2.95 2.06
C ASP A 69 -12.50 3.85 0.91
N LEU A 70 -11.18 3.89 0.71
CA LEU A 70 -10.52 4.68 -0.32
C LEU A 70 -9.33 3.92 -0.93
N VAL A 71 -9.06 4.18 -2.21
CA VAL A 71 -7.94 3.59 -2.93
C VAL A 71 -7.06 4.69 -3.54
N PHE A 72 -5.76 4.67 -3.23
CA PHE A 72 -4.76 5.50 -3.91
C PHE A 72 -4.13 4.74 -5.06
N PHE A 73 -4.05 5.36 -6.24
CA PHE A 73 -3.32 4.82 -7.38
C PHE A 73 -1.97 5.53 -7.53
N ALA A 74 -0.92 4.93 -6.95
CA ALA A 74 0.47 5.34 -7.11
C ALA A 74 1.10 4.67 -8.35
N THR A 75 0.44 4.79 -9.49
CA THR A 75 0.79 4.08 -10.73
C THR A 75 1.33 5.03 -11.81
N PRO A 76 2.08 4.52 -12.81
CA PRO A 76 2.47 5.30 -13.97
C PRO A 76 1.26 5.91 -14.71
N ASN A 77 1.52 6.94 -15.52
CA ASN A 77 0.50 7.54 -16.37
C ASN A 77 -0.18 6.50 -17.28
N GLY A 78 -1.51 6.54 -17.38
CA GLY A 78 -2.31 5.68 -18.25
C GLY A 78 -2.62 4.28 -17.70
N VAL A 79 -2.26 3.98 -16.45
CA VAL A 79 -2.57 2.70 -15.80
C VAL A 79 -3.92 2.74 -15.05
N ALA A 80 -4.25 3.87 -14.44
CA ALA A 80 -5.44 4.10 -13.61
C ALA A 80 -6.35 5.16 -14.23
#